data_AF-A0ABD0Q4J0-F1
#
_entry.id   AF-A0ABD0Q4J0-F1
#
_cell.length_a   1.000
_cell.length_b   1.000
_cell.length_c   1.000
_cell.angle_alpha   90.00
_cell.angle_beta   90.00
_cell.angle_gamma   90.00
#
_symmetry.space_group_name_H-M   'P 1'
#
loop_
_entity.id
_entity.type
_entity.pdbx_description
1 polymer ?
#
loop_
_entity_poly.entity_id
_entity_poly.type
_entity_poly.pdbx_seq_one_letter_code
_entity_poly.pdbx_strand_id
1 'polypeptide(L)'
;MATLSDVHQKELESLSMLRTSNESKFQSSPSSVAPTVCLCHTVPAGPMLQCELCRDAYHSGCVPGFKDIQTGLPWLCPLCKRSEKPPLDKVLPLLASLQRIRVRLPEGDALRYVIERTVRWQHKVQQVSPIQHPNGK
;
A
#
# COMPACT_ATOMS: atom_id res chain seq x y z
N MET A 1 -22.33 -15.38 4.85
CA MET A 1 -21.82 -14.14 4.21
C MET A 1 -20.48 -13.82 4.86
N ALA A 2 -19.46 -13.42 4.09
CA ALA A 2 -18.17 -13.06 4.65
C ALA A 2 -18.28 -11.73 5.45
N THR A 3 -17.61 -11.65 6.60
CA THR A 3 -17.50 -10.41 7.37
C THR A 3 -16.45 -9.47 6.75
N LEU A 4 -16.49 -8.17 7.09
CA LEU A 4 -15.45 -7.23 6.65
C LEU A 4 -14.04 -7.62 7.15
N SER A 5 -13.97 -8.35 8.27
CA SER A 5 -12.72 -8.91 8.77
C SER A 5 -12.21 -10.05 7.86
N ASP A 6 -13.09 -10.94 7.41
CA ASP A 6 -12.73 -12.03 6.51
C ASP A 6 -12.27 -11.49 5.14
N VAL A 7 -12.94 -10.45 4.65
CA VAL A 7 -12.55 -9.76 3.41
C VAL A 7 -11.16 -9.13 3.55
N HIS A 8 -10.89 -8.48 4.68
CA HIS A 8 -9.57 -7.91 4.95
C HIS A 8 -8.48 -8.98 5.06
N GLN A 9 -8.74 -10.08 5.74
CA GLN A 9 -7.80 -11.18 5.87
C GLN A 9 -7.42 -11.73 4.48
N LYS A 10 -8.42 -11.94 3.62
CA LYS A 10 -8.21 -12.36 2.23
C LYS A 10 -7.44 -11.33 1.40
N GLU A 11 -7.67 -10.03 1.62
CA GLU A 11 -6.88 -8.95 0.99
C GLU A 11 -5.40 -9.05 1.36
N LEU A 12 -5.09 -9.29 2.65
CA LEU A 12 -3.71 -9.44 3.12
C LEU A 12 -3.03 -10.69 2.56
N GLU A 13 -3.75 -11.82 2.50
CA GLU A 13 -3.26 -13.05 1.90
C GLU A 13 -2.96 -12.86 0.40
N SER A 14 -3.86 -12.18 -0.31
CA SER A 14 -3.68 -11.86 -1.72
C SER A 14 -2.46 -10.97 -1.95
N LEU A 15 -2.25 -9.97 -1.09
CA LEU A 15 -1.06 -9.11 -1.13
C LEU A 15 0.22 -9.91 -0.83
N SER A 16 0.17 -10.84 0.12
CA SER A 16 1.31 -11.70 0.45
C SER A 16 1.70 -12.58 -0.73
N MET A 17 0.74 -13.26 -1.36
CA MET A 17 0.98 -14.09 -2.54
C MET A 17 1.53 -13.27 -3.71
N LEU A 18 0.99 -12.07 -3.94
CA LEU A 18 1.47 -11.14 -4.96
C LEU A 18 2.94 -10.76 -4.72
N ARG A 19 3.32 -10.45 -3.47
CA ARG A 19 4.71 -10.12 -3.11
C ARG A 19 5.65 -11.29 -3.39
N THR A 20 5.30 -12.49 -2.92
CA THR A 20 6.09 -13.70 -3.17
C THR A 20 6.28 -13.96 -4.66
N SER A 21 5.22 -13.81 -5.47
CA SER A 21 5.31 -13.99 -6.92
C SER A 21 6.14 -12.92 -7.62
N ASN A 22 6.18 -11.69 -7.10
CA ASN A 22 6.97 -10.62 -7.67
C ASN A 22 8.45 -10.75 -7.32
N GLU A 23 8.75 -11.13 -6.08
CA GLU A 23 10.13 -11.33 -5.60
C GLU A 23 10.78 -12.57 -6.24
N SER A 24 9.99 -13.62 -6.51
CA SER A 24 10.51 -14.82 -7.17
C SER A 24 10.94 -14.60 -8.62
N LYS A 25 10.50 -13.51 -9.27
CA LYS A 25 10.95 -13.15 -10.64
C LYS A 25 12.47 -13.02 -10.73
N PHE A 26 13.15 -12.63 -9.66
CA PHE A 26 14.61 -12.45 -9.62
C PHE A 26 15.37 -13.66 -9.07
N GLN A 27 14.67 -14.73 -8.73
CA GLN A 27 15.31 -15.98 -8.30
C GLN A 27 15.75 -16.75 -9.55
N SER A 28 17.05 -17.03 -9.64
CA SER A 28 17.65 -17.75 -10.75
C SER A 28 17.17 -19.21 -10.76
N SER A 29 16.30 -19.55 -11.72
CA SER A 29 15.96 -20.93 -12.06
C SER A 29 16.74 -21.36 -13.31
N PRO A 30 17.47 -22.49 -13.28
CA PRO A 30 18.35 -22.93 -14.37
C PRO A 30 17.60 -23.36 -15.65
N SER A 31 16.26 -23.41 -15.64
CA SER A 31 15.43 -23.89 -16.75
C SER A 31 14.32 -22.92 -17.18
N SER A 32 14.35 -21.67 -16.69
CA SER A 32 13.28 -20.69 -16.90
C SER A 32 13.63 -19.67 -17.99
N VAL A 33 12.63 -19.34 -18.82
CA VAL A 33 12.63 -18.13 -19.66
C VAL A 33 12.93 -16.91 -18.78
N ALA A 34 13.69 -15.94 -19.31
CA ALA A 34 14.00 -14.71 -18.59
C ALA A 34 12.70 -14.04 -18.09
N PRO A 35 12.64 -13.62 -16.82
CA PRO A 35 11.45 -12.99 -16.25
C PRO A 35 11.12 -11.70 -17.00
N THR A 36 9.83 -11.43 -17.20
CA THR A 36 9.36 -10.12 -17.65
C THR A 36 9.03 -9.26 -16.43
N VAL A 37 9.46 -8.00 -16.48
CA VAL A 37 9.29 -7.03 -15.41
C VAL A 37 8.76 -5.72 -15.96
N CYS A 38 8.43 -4.78 -15.07
CA CYS A 38 7.97 -3.45 -15.42
C CYS A 38 6.66 -3.43 -16.25
N LEU A 39 6.16 -2.23 -16.52
CA LEU A 39 4.97 -1.99 -17.35
C LEU A 39 5.24 -2.25 -18.84
N CYS A 40 6.50 -2.24 -19.26
CA CYS A 40 6.91 -2.56 -20.63
C CYS A 40 7.02 -4.06 -20.89
N HIS A 41 6.90 -4.90 -19.85
CA HIS A 41 6.98 -6.36 -19.94
C HIS A 41 8.28 -6.87 -20.60
N THR A 42 9.39 -6.15 -20.43
CA THR A 42 10.70 -6.57 -20.94
C THR A 42 11.55 -7.19 -19.85
N VAL A 43 12.70 -7.75 -20.25
CA VAL A 43 13.69 -8.28 -19.31
C VAL A 43 14.23 -7.18 -18.38
N PRO A 44 14.68 -7.53 -17.16
CA PRO A 44 15.40 -6.62 -16.28
C PRO A 44 16.65 -6.07 -16.98
N ALA A 45 16.83 -4.76 -16.96
CA ALA A 45 17.97 -4.10 -17.59
C ALA A 45 18.28 -2.75 -16.92
N GLY A 46 19.56 -2.48 -16.67
CA GLY A 46 19.98 -1.21 -16.08
C GLY A 46 19.43 -1.00 -14.65
N PRO A 47 19.31 0.27 -14.21
CA PRO A 47 18.81 0.58 -12.87
C PRO A 47 17.31 0.29 -12.74
N MET A 48 16.96 -0.39 -11.65
CA MET A 48 15.60 -0.84 -11.35
C MET A 48 15.10 -0.19 -10.05
N LEU A 49 13.80 0.04 -9.98
CA LEU A 49 13.06 0.46 -8.78
C LEU A 49 12.18 -0.69 -8.31
N GLN A 50 12.17 -0.94 -7.00
CA GLN A 50 11.26 -1.90 -6.38
C GLN A 50 10.15 -1.17 -5.63
N CYS A 51 8.90 -1.56 -5.90
CA CYS A 51 7.73 -1.00 -5.20
C CYS A 51 7.66 -1.52 -3.75
N GLU A 52 7.55 -0.63 -2.77
CA GLU A 52 7.44 -1.03 -1.35
C GLU A 52 6.11 -1.74 -1.02
N LEU A 53 5.05 -1.49 -1.81
CA LEU A 53 3.76 -2.14 -1.57
C LEU A 53 3.69 -3.54 -2.18
N CYS A 54 3.88 -3.69 -3.50
CA CYS A 54 3.71 -4.97 -4.19
C CYS A 54 5.01 -5.77 -4.40
N ARG A 55 6.18 -5.19 -4.08
CA ARG A 55 7.52 -5.77 -4.30
C ARG A 55 7.90 -6.04 -5.76
N ASP A 56 7.10 -5.61 -6.73
CA ASP A 56 7.43 -5.71 -8.15
C ASP A 56 8.51 -4.71 -8.57
N ALA A 57 9.19 -5.01 -9.68
CA ALA A 57 10.33 -4.26 -10.18
C ALA A 57 10.03 -3.55 -11.48
N TYR A 58 10.54 -2.32 -11.60
CA TYR A 58 10.29 -1.41 -12.71
C TYR A 58 11.60 -0.78 -13.16
N HIS A 59 11.79 -0.58 -14.46
CA HIS A 59 12.95 0.17 -14.94
C HIS A 59 12.83 1.63 -14.52
N SER A 60 13.92 2.22 -14.00
CA SER A 60 13.92 3.63 -13.57
C SER A 60 13.57 4.61 -14.70
N GLY A 61 13.77 4.21 -15.97
CA GLY A 61 13.39 5.01 -17.14
C GLY A 61 11.94 4.86 -17.59
N CYS A 62 11.21 3.84 -17.13
CA CYS A 62 9.82 3.58 -17.54
C CYS A 62 8.78 4.21 -16.60
N VAL A 63 9.18 4.59 -15.39
CA VAL A 63 8.27 5.08 -14.34
C VAL A 63 8.84 6.34 -13.67
N PRO A 64 7.98 7.29 -13.25
CA PRO A 64 8.41 8.45 -12.49
C PRO A 64 8.78 8.06 -11.05
N GLY A 65 9.57 8.90 -10.38
CA GLY A 65 9.81 8.80 -8.93
C GLY A 65 11.17 8.28 -8.50
N PHE A 66 12.16 8.14 -9.39
CA PHE A 66 13.57 7.90 -8.98
C PHE A 66 14.08 8.96 -7.98
N LYS A 67 13.53 10.19 -8.05
CA LYS A 67 13.86 11.28 -7.12
C LYS A 67 13.23 11.11 -5.72
N ASP A 68 12.10 10.42 -5.60
CA ASP A 68 11.39 10.22 -4.31
C ASP A 68 12.26 9.39 -3.34
N ILE A 69 13.05 8.45 -3.87
CA ILE A 69 13.96 7.59 -3.10
C ILE A 69 15.07 8.40 -2.43
N GLN A 70 15.52 9.49 -3.05
CA GLN A 70 16.59 10.34 -2.49
C GLN A 70 16.15 11.09 -1.23
N THR A 71 14.84 11.20 -1.00
CA THR A 71 14.25 11.82 0.20
C THR A 71 13.95 10.82 1.32
N GLY A 72 14.32 9.54 1.13
CA GLY A 72 14.05 8.48 2.11
C GLY A 72 12.58 8.05 2.19
N LEU A 73 11.75 8.51 1.25
CA LEU A 73 10.34 8.11 1.17
C LEU A 73 10.18 6.77 0.45
N PRO A 74 9.22 5.93 0.88
CA PRO A 74 8.92 4.68 0.18
C PRO A 74 8.40 4.97 -1.23
N TRP A 75 9.01 4.34 -2.23
CA TRP A 75 8.53 4.47 -3.60
C TRP A 75 7.43 3.44 -3.90
N LEU A 76 6.33 3.91 -4.49
CA LEU A 76 5.21 3.10 -4.93
C LEU A 76 5.08 3.16 -6.45
N CYS A 77 4.84 2.01 -7.08
CA CYS A 77 4.61 1.96 -8.52
C CYS A 77 3.29 2.66 -8.91
N PRO A 78 3.12 3.05 -10.18
CA PRO A 78 1.91 3.76 -10.64
C PRO A 78 0.60 3.00 -10.40
N LEU A 79 0.66 1.67 -10.30
CA LEU A 79 -0.52 0.84 -9.99
C LEU A 79 -0.85 0.90 -8.49
N CYS A 80 0.15 0.78 -7.63
CA CYS A 80 -0.02 0.85 -6.18
C CYS A 80 -0.37 2.26 -5.69
N LYS A 81 0.14 3.33 -6.33
CA LYS A 81 -0.25 4.71 -5.99
C LYS A 81 -1.76 4.96 -6.14
N ARG A 82 -2.45 4.25 -7.04
CA ARG A 82 -3.92 4.34 -7.19
C ARG A 82 -4.69 3.80 -5.98
N SER A 83 -4.04 2.98 -5.14
CA SER A 83 -4.61 2.45 -3.90
C SER A 83 -4.32 3.33 -2.68
N GLU A 84 -3.64 4.47 -2.86
CA GLU A 84 -3.43 5.42 -1.79
C GLU A 84 -4.77 5.85 -1.19
N LYS A 85 -4.84 5.78 0.13
CA LYS A 85 -6.05 6.12 0.87
C LYS A 85 -6.09 7.63 1.05
N PRO A 86 -7.26 8.27 0.85
CA PRO A 86 -7.40 9.68 1.17
C PRO A 86 -7.13 9.92 2.67
N PRO A 87 -6.63 11.11 3.04
CA PRO A 87 -6.36 11.43 4.42
C PRO A 87 -7.66 11.53 5.24
N LEU A 88 -7.58 11.23 6.54
CA LEU A 88 -8.76 11.08 7.40
C LEU A 88 -9.60 12.35 7.49
N ASP A 89 -8.98 13.54 7.45
CA ASP A 89 -9.66 14.84 7.44
C ASP A 89 -10.64 14.99 6.26
N LYS A 90 -10.35 14.35 5.12
CA LYS A 90 -11.26 14.30 3.96
C LYS A 90 -12.36 13.27 4.11
N VAL A 91 -12.11 12.18 4.82
CA VAL A 91 -13.04 11.05 4.93
C VAL A 91 -14.04 11.24 6.08
N LEU A 92 -13.63 11.80 7.21
CA LEU A 92 -14.48 11.97 8.39
C LEU A 92 -15.77 12.78 8.12
N PRO A 93 -15.75 13.88 7.34
CA PRO A 93 -16.97 14.60 6.98
C PRO A 93 -17.95 13.76 6.14
N LEU A 94 -17.44 12.88 5.28
CA LEU A 94 -18.26 11.96 4.49
C LEU A 94 -18.95 10.95 5.40
N LEU A 95 -18.25 10.42 6.40
CA LEU A 95 -18.84 9.51 7.40
C LEU A 95 -19.94 10.19 8.21
N ALA A 96 -19.72 11.43 8.65
CA ALA A 96 -20.73 12.21 9.37
C ALA A 96 -21.97 12.47 8.50
N SER A 97 -21.76 12.79 7.22
CA SER A 97 -22.86 12.96 6.25
C SER A 97 -23.65 11.67 6.05
N LEU A 98 -22.95 10.53 5.96
CA LEU A 98 -23.55 9.21 5.81
C LEU A 98 -24.41 8.82 7.02
N GLN A 99 -23.98 9.13 8.25
CA GLN A 99 -24.74 8.87 9.47
C GLN A 99 -26.09 9.61 9.53
N ARG A 100 -26.23 10.73 8.80
CA ARG A 100 -27.48 11.49 8.72
C ARG A 100 -28.49 10.86 7.76
N ILE A 101 -28.00 10.07 6.81
CA ILE A 101 -28.84 9.28 5.91
C ILE A 101 -29.35 8.09 6.74
N ARG A 102 -30.66 8.05 7.04
CA ARG A 102 -31.28 6.98 7.85
C ARG A 102 -31.38 5.63 7.12
N VAL A 103 -30.46 5.36 6.19
CA VAL A 103 -30.38 4.13 5.41
C VAL A 103 -29.02 3.51 5.69
N ARG A 104 -29.03 2.20 5.96
CA ARG A 104 -27.79 1.45 6.13
C ARG A 104 -27.24 1.08 4.76
N LEU A 105 -26.03 1.57 4.45
CA LEU A 105 -25.31 1.25 3.23
C LEU A 105 -24.11 0.36 3.56
N PRO A 106 -23.92 -0.79 2.86
CA PRO A 106 -22.78 -1.67 3.10
C PRO A 106 -21.43 -0.96 2.86
N GLU A 107 -21.39 0.01 1.94
CA GLU A 107 -20.23 0.87 1.69
C GLU A 107 -19.90 1.74 2.90
N GLY A 108 -20.93 2.15 3.66
CA GLY A 108 -20.77 2.88 4.91
C GLY A 108 -20.17 2.05 6.03
N ASP A 109 -20.61 0.80 6.14
CA ASP A 109 -20.03 -0.15 7.08
C ASP A 109 -18.57 -0.46 6.73
N ALA A 110 -18.25 -0.63 5.44
CA ALA A 110 -16.89 -0.81 4.95
C ALA A 110 -16.01 0.42 5.26
N LEU A 111 -16.51 1.63 5.00
CA LEU A 111 -15.78 2.86 5.28
C LEU A 111 -15.48 3.02 6.78
N ARG A 112 -16.48 2.78 7.63
CA ARG A 112 -16.33 2.80 9.09
C ARG A 112 -15.26 1.82 9.56
N TYR A 113 -15.31 0.58 9.08
CA TYR A 113 -14.32 -0.45 9.40
C TYR A 113 -12.89 -0.03 9.02
N VAL A 114 -12.71 0.58 7.84
CA VAL A 114 -11.41 1.09 7.40
C VAL A 114 -10.90 2.20 8.34
N ILE A 115 -11.75 3.15 8.71
CA ILE A 115 -11.39 4.26 9.62
C ILE A 115 -11.02 3.74 11.00
N GLU A 116 -11.83 2.87 11.60
CA GLU A 116 -11.57 2.28 12.91
C GLU A 116 -10.22 1.54 12.94
N ARG A 117 -9.87 0.83 11.87
CA ARG A 117 -8.55 0.20 11.73
C ARG A 117 -7.42 1.22 11.62
N THR A 118 -7.60 2.28 10.82
CA THR A 118 -6.60 3.35 10.68
C THR A 118 -6.34 4.04 12.02
N VAL A 119 -7.39 4.41 12.76
CA VAL A 119 -7.27 5.05 14.08
C VAL A 119 -6.59 4.12 15.08
N ARG A 120 -6.96 2.83 15.13
CA ARG A 120 -6.28 1.84 15.98
C ARG A 120 -4.79 1.72 15.64
N TRP A 121 -4.43 1.74 14.36
CA TRP A 121 -3.02 1.73 13.94
C TRP A 121 -2.29 3.00 14.38
N GLN A 122 -2.87 4.19 14.20
CA GLN A 122 -2.28 5.45 14.65
C GLN A 122 -1.99 5.42 16.16
N HIS A 123 -2.96 4.98 16.96
CA HIS A 123 -2.80 4.86 18.42
C HIS A 123 -1.69 3.90 18.82
N LYS A 124 -1.51 2.79 18.08
CA LYS A 124 -0.38 1.87 18.31
C LYS A 124 0.95 2.55 17.98
N VAL A 125 1.07 3.18 16.81
CA VAL A 125 2.32 3.85 16.39
C VAL A 125 2.72 4.95 17.38
N GLN A 126 1.77 5.73 17.88
CA GLN A 126 2.02 6.78 18.87
C GLN A 126 2.56 6.23 20.20
N GLN A 127 2.15 5.03 20.62
CA GLN A 127 2.66 4.39 21.84
C GLN A 127 4.09 3.85 21.69
N VAL A 128 4.49 3.44 20.48
CA VAL A 128 5.83 2.87 20.22
C VAL A 128 6.83 3.95 19.77
N SER A 129 6.37 5.13 19.35
CA SER A 129 7.25 6.22 18.95
C SER A 129 7.77 6.97 20.19
N PRO A 130 9.09 6.94 20.48
CA PRO A 130 9.65 7.79 21.52
C PRO A 130 9.59 9.23 21.02
N ILE A 131 8.63 10.00 21.51
CA ILE A 131 8.65 11.45 21.35
C ILE A 131 9.81 11.97 22.21
N GLN A 132 11.02 12.04 21.64
CA GLN A 132 12.05 12.93 22.16
C GLN A 132 11.65 14.36 21.77
N HIS A 133 10.90 15.03 22.65
CA HIS A 133 10.92 16.48 22.68
C HIS A 133 12.35 16.91 23.07
N PRO A 134 13.08 17.68 22.24
CA PRO A 134 14.22 18.41 22.75
C PRO A 134 13.66 19.43 23.74
N ASN A 135 14.02 19.23 25.01
CA ASN A 135 13.69 20.14 26.09
C ASN A 135 14.20 21.54 25.72
N GLY A 136 13.30 22.53 25.77
CA GLY A 136 13.70 23.92 25.65
C GLY A 136 14.64 24.31 26.80
N LYS A 137 15.81 24.82 26.44
CA LYS A 137 16.57 25.85 27.16
C LYS A 137 17.31 26.68 26.14
#